data_AF-A0A2M7MDB6-F1
#
_entry.id   AF-A0A2M7MDB6-F1
#
_cell.length_a   1.000
_cell.length_b   1.000
_cell.length_c   1.000
_cell.angle_alpha   90.00
_cell.angle_beta   90.00
_cell.angle_gamma   90.00
#
_symmetry.space_group_name_H-M   'P 1'
#
loop_
_entity.id
_entity.type
_entity.pdbx_description
1 polymer ?
#
loop_
_entity_poly.entity_id
_entity_poly.type
_entity_poly.pdbx_seq_one_letter_code
_entity_poly.pdbx_strand_id
1 'polypeptide(L)'
;MIAEFKSHKIAYIVLSTVLFICVLLFLHFWPDRSKQRIVAVLMSLFYFFWGIIVHKNSKHINSKVIFEYLAVSLLSGTILILLTF
;
A
#
# COMPACT_ATOMS: atom_id res chain seq x y z
N MET A 1 19.28 -1.14 5.37
CA MET A 1 18.19 -2.03 4.90
C MET A 1 17.85 -3.12 5.92
N ILE A 2 18.74 -4.06 6.27
CA ILE A 2 18.41 -5.17 7.22
C ILE A 2 18.29 -4.72 8.69
N ALA A 3 19.06 -3.70 9.12
CA ALA A 3 18.99 -3.19 10.50
C ALA A 3 17.70 -2.42 10.81
N GLU A 4 17.08 -1.76 9.82
CA GLU A 4 15.80 -1.05 10.00
C GLU A 4 14.61 -1.99 10.18
N PHE A 5 14.64 -3.16 9.54
CA PHE A 5 13.63 -4.22 9.72
C PHE A 5 13.51 -4.67 11.18
N LYS A 6 14.60 -4.65 11.94
CA LYS A 6 14.61 -5.13 13.34
C LYS A 6 13.96 -4.13 14.29
N SER A 7 13.97 -2.83 13.98
CA SER A 7 13.38 -1.76 14.79
C SER A 7 11.89 -1.54 14.46
N HIS A 8 11.49 -1.68 13.19
CA HIS A 8 10.12 -1.42 12.73
C HIS A 8 9.29 -2.68 12.45
N LYS A 9 9.57 -3.80 13.13
CA LYS A 9 8.87 -5.08 12.91
C LYS A 9 7.34 -4.95 12.94
N ILE A 10 6.82 -4.16 13.88
CA ILE A 10 5.37 -3.92 14.02
C ILE A 10 4.82 -3.21 12.78
N ALA A 11 5.55 -2.23 12.24
CA ALA A 11 5.10 -1.48 11.07
C ALA A 11 4.99 -2.37 9.83
N TYR A 12 5.94 -3.31 9.66
CA TYR A 12 5.90 -4.29 8.57
C TYR A 12 4.79 -5.33 8.75
N ILE A 13 4.53 -5.77 9.98
CA ILE A 13 3.42 -6.69 10.29
C ILE A 13 2.09 -6.02 9.97
N VAL A 14 1.86 -4.79 10.43
CA VAL A 14 0.63 -4.05 10.15
C VAL A 14 0.45 -3.84 8.64
N LEU A 15 1.49 -3.40 7.93
CA LEU A 15 1.47 -3.24 6.48
C LEU A 15 1.08 -4.54 5.77
N SER A 16 1.74 -5.64 6.11
CA SER A 16 1.52 -6.94 5.48
C SER A 16 0.11 -7.46 5.74
N THR A 17 -0.38 -7.35 6.97
CA THR A 17 -1.73 -7.79 7.34
C THR A 17 -2.80 -7.00 6.59
N VAL A 18 -2.68 -5.67 6.55
CA VAL A 18 -3.68 -4.83 5.84
C VAL A 18 -3.66 -5.11 4.34
N LEU A 19 -2.49 -5.20 3.72
CA LEU A 19 -2.38 -5.55 2.29
C LEU A 19 -2.97 -6.93 2.00
N PHE A 20 -2.71 -7.91 2.86
CA PHE A 20 -3.27 -9.24 2.71
C PHE A 20 -4.80 -9.23 2.79
N ILE A 21 -5.38 -8.48 3.73
CA ILE A 21 -6.84 -8.28 3.81
C ILE A 21 -7.38 -7.63 2.53
N CYS A 22 -6.71 -6.60 2.01
CA CYS A 22 -7.12 -5.97 0.74
C CYS A 22 -7.12 -6.96 -0.42
N VAL A 23 -6.12 -7.84 -0.52
CA VAL A 23 -6.07 -8.90 -1.54
C VAL A 23 -7.25 -9.86 -1.39
N LEU A 24 -7.54 -10.32 -0.16
CA LEU A 24 -8.68 -11.19 0.09
C LEU A 24 -10.01 -10.54 -0.29
N LEU A 25 -10.19 -9.26 0.06
CA LEU A 25 -11.39 -8.48 -0.31
C LEU A 25 -11.49 -8.30 -1.83
N PHE A 26 -10.38 -8.01 -2.51
CA PHE A 26 -10.36 -7.85 -3.96
C PHE A 26 -10.79 -9.13 -4.68
N LEU A 27 -10.31 -10.29 -4.22
CA LEU A 27 -10.69 -11.60 -4.74
C LEU A 27 -12.15 -11.94 -4.38
N HIS A 28 -12.57 -11.65 -3.15
CA HIS A 28 -13.94 -11.91 -2.68
C HIS A 28 -14.99 -11.11 -3.46
N PHE A 29 -14.69 -9.86 -3.82
CA PHE A 29 -15.58 -9.02 -4.61
C PHE A 29 -15.61 -9.37 -6.09
N TRP A 30 -14.87 -10.37 -6.56
CA TRP A 30 -15.05 -10.87 -7.93
C TRP A 30 -16.47 -11.47 -8.09
N PRO A 31 -17.23 -11.16 -9.16
CA PRO A 31 -16.88 -10.36 -10.34
C PRO A 31 -17.33 -8.89 -10.28
N ASP A 32 -17.78 -8.38 -9.13
CA ASP A 32 -18.21 -6.99 -8.93
C ASP A 32 -17.04 -6.01 -9.08
N ARG A 33 -16.85 -5.54 -10.33
CA ARG A 33 -15.79 -4.61 -10.74
C ARG A 33 -15.83 -3.29 -9.99
N SER A 34 -16.99 -2.83 -9.58
CA SER A 34 -17.13 -1.56 -8.85
C SER A 34 -16.53 -1.68 -7.47
N LYS A 35 -16.83 -2.76 -6.74
CA LYS A 35 -16.23 -3.02 -5.42
C LYS A 35 -14.73 -3.31 -5.52
N GLN A 36 -14.28 -4.01 -6.56
CA GLN A 36 -12.84 -4.22 -6.80
C GLN A 36 -12.07 -2.91 -7.00
N ARG A 37 -12.65 -1.95 -7.74
CA ARG A 37 -12.07 -0.60 -7.91
C ARG A 37 -11.97 0.16 -6.60
N ILE A 38 -13.00 0.09 -5.76
CA ILE A 38 -12.98 0.71 -4.42
C ILE A 38 -11.82 0.13 -3.60
N VAL A 39 -11.67 -1.21 -3.58
CA VAL A 39 -10.56 -1.87 -2.87
C VAL A 39 -9.19 -1.46 -3.42
N ALA A 40 -9.04 -1.40 -4.75
CA ALA A 40 -7.79 -0.98 -5.38
C ALA A 40 -7.38 0.46 -5.01
N VAL A 41 -8.35 1.39 -5.01
CA VAL A 41 -8.13 2.78 -4.58
C VAL A 41 -7.75 2.84 -3.11
N LEU A 42 -8.50 2.16 -2.24
CA LEU A 42 -8.22 2.13 -0.80
C LEU A 42 -6.84 1.53 -0.50
N MET A 43 -6.47 0.44 -1.17
CA MET A 43 -5.16 -0.19 -1.01
C MET A 43 -4.02 0.73 -1.43
N SER A 44 -4.19 1.47 -2.53
CA SER A 44 -3.20 2.43 -3.04
C SER A 44 -3.02 3.60 -2.08
N LEU A 45 -4.12 4.17 -1.59
CA LEU A 45 -4.08 5.25 -0.60
C LEU A 45 -3.45 4.78 0.71
N PHE A 46 -3.85 3.60 1.19
CA PHE A 46 -3.27 3.02 2.40
C PHE A 46 -1.75 2.85 2.27
N TYR A 47 -1.27 2.23 1.18
CA TYR A 47 0.16 2.02 0.99
C TYR A 47 0.95 3.34 0.96
N PHE A 48 0.43 4.34 0.24
CA PHE A 48 1.05 5.68 0.19
C PHE A 48 1.15 6.33 1.57
N PHE A 49 0.01 6.46 2.27
CA PHE A 49 -0.04 7.14 3.56
C PHE A 49 0.71 6.38 4.64
N TRP A 50 0.60 5.05 4.66
CA TRP A 50 1.34 4.21 5.60
C TRP A 50 2.85 4.37 5.43
N GLY A 51 3.35 4.35 4.19
CA GLY A 51 4.75 4.57 3.88
C GLY A 51 5.27 5.91 4.44
N ILE A 52 4.50 6.98 4.28
CA ILE A 52 4.82 8.31 4.82
C ILE A 52 4.81 8.30 6.35
N ILE A 53 3.75 7.75 6.97
CA ILE A 53 3.58 7.75 8.45
C ILE A 53 4.74 7.00 9.12
N VAL A 54 5.08 5.82 8.61
CA VAL A 54 6.16 5.00 9.19
C VAL A 54 7.51 5.69 9.05
N HIS A 55 7.81 6.29 7.89
CA HIS A 55 9.08 6.99 7.67
C HIS A 55 9.17 8.35 8.38
N LYS A 56 8.03 8.99 8.70
CA LYS A 56 8.01 10.25 9.45
C LYS A 56 8.64 10.12 10.83
N ASN A 57 8.49 8.95 11.45
CA ASN A 57 9.06 8.66 12.76
C ASN A 57 10.58 8.37 12.72
N SER A 58 11.14 8.08 11.55
CA SER A 58 12.55 7.68 11.40
C SER A 58 13.52 8.84 11.06
N LYS A 59 13.09 10.11 11.19
CA LYS A 59 13.88 11.34 10.97
C LYS A 59 14.52 11.53 9.57
N HIS A 60 14.40 10.56 8.66
CA HIS A 60 14.95 10.60 7.30
C HIS A 60 13.85 10.62 6.22
N ILE A 61 12.81 11.45 6.38
CA ILE A 61 11.93 11.74 5.24
C ILE A 61 12.72 12.60 4.24
N ASN A 62 13.13 11.95 3.15
CA ASN A 62 13.57 12.62 1.95
C ASN A 62 12.42 12.64 0.94
N SER A 63 12.24 13.73 0.20
CA SER A 63 11.27 13.85 -0.89
C SER A 63 11.38 12.69 -1.90
N LYS A 64 12.58 12.13 -2.07
CA LYS A 64 12.80 10.92 -2.88
C LYS A 64 11.98 9.72 -2.40
N VAL A 65 11.97 9.46 -1.09
CA VAL A 65 11.24 8.32 -0.49
C VAL A 65 9.72 8.51 -0.64
N ILE A 66 9.23 9.74 -0.45
CA ILE A 66 7.81 10.05 -0.69
C ILE A 66 7.43 9.78 -2.15
N PHE A 67 8.29 10.16 -3.10
CA PHE A 67 8.06 9.93 -4.52
C PHE A 67 8.06 8.43 -4.87
N GLU A 68 8.94 7.63 -4.26
CA GLU A 68 8.93 6.17 -4.40
C GLU A 68 7.60 5.57 -3.92
N TYR A 69 7.10 5.97 -2.74
CA TYR A 69 5.79 5.53 -2.26
C TYR A 69 4.65 5.98 -3.18
N LEU A 70 4.68 7.21 -3.68
CA LEU A 70 3.67 7.73 -4.60
C LEU A 70 3.66 6.94 -5.90
N ALA A 71 4.83 6.74 -6.51
CA ALA A 71 4.99 6.04 -7.78
C ALA A 71 4.51 4.59 -7.68
N VAL A 72 4.88 3.86 -6.63
CA VAL A 72 4.44 2.47 -6.42
C VAL A 72 2.93 2.40 -6.17
N SER A 73 2.36 3.32 -5.39
CA SER A 73 0.91 3.37 -5.13
C SER A 73 0.12 3.65 -6.40
N LEU A 74 0.57 4.61 -7.21
CA LEU A 74 -0.08 4.95 -8.47
C LEU A 74 0.05 3.80 -9.47
N LEU A 75 1.23 3.20 -9.62
CA LEU A 75 1.45 2.10 -10.54
C LEU A 75 0.57 0.89 -10.19
N SER A 76 0.63 0.45 -8.93
CA SER A 76 -0.15 -0.71 -8.46
C SER A 76 -1.66 -0.45 -8.54
N GLY A 77 -2.12 0.71 -8.09
CA GLY A 77 -3.53 1.11 -8.19
C GLY A 77 -4.02 1.16 -9.64
N THR A 78 -3.22 1.75 -10.53
CA THR A 78 -3.56 1.83 -11.96
C THR A 78 -3.67 0.44 -12.57
N ILE A 79 -2.73 -0.46 -12.31
CA ILE A 79 -2.78 -1.84 -12.80
C ILE A 79 -4.05 -2.55 -12.31
N LEU A 80 -4.39 -2.44 -11.03
CA LEU A 80 -5.58 -3.09 -10.47
C LEU A 80 -6.87 -2.51 -11.03
N ILE A 81 -6.93 -1.19 -11.24
CA ILE A 81 -8.08 -0.55 -11.87
C ILE A 81 -8.20 -1.01 -13.33
N LEU A 82 -7.11 -1.08 -14.09
CA LEU A 82 -7.08 -1.57 -15.47
C LEU A 82 -7.60 -3.01 -15.59
N LEU A 83 -7.29 -3.88 -14.62
CA LEU A 83 -7.80 -5.25 -14.57
C LEU A 83 -9.31 -5.36 -14.31
N THR A 84 -9.95 -4.25 -13.93
CA THR A 84 -11.37 -4.19 -13.58
C THR A 84 -12.22 -3.40 -14.59
N PHE A 85 -11.62 -2.93 -15.68
CA PHE A 85 -12.34 -2.52 -16.88
C PHE A 85 -12.81 -3.75 -17.65
#